data_AF-A0A1I5AK47-F1
#
_entry.id   AF-A0A1I5AK47-F1
#
_cell.length_a   1.000
_cell.length_b   1.000
_cell.length_c   1.000
_cell.angle_alpha   90.00
_cell.angle_beta   90.00
_cell.angle_gamma   90.00
#
_symmetry.space_group_name_H-M   'P 1'
#
loop_
_entity.id
_entity.type
_entity.pdbx_description
1 polymer ?
#
loop_
_entity_poly.entity_id
_entity_poly.type
_entity_poly.pdbx_seq_one_letter_code
_entity_poly.pdbx_strand_id
1 'polypeptide(L)'
;MRELGEFLGWFTVVFFSLSFLNPVVKYVQKTFGKTLLKKETLKKPWQMFMKFIVKNHRLFGLIAALGAVGHFLVQYSRWGFVLSGVVPAVLMLLQGALGYLVSKAKKETKKTLLLVHKIIAVLMVLAIGTHLIQMG
;
A
#
# COMPACT_ATOMS: atom_id res chain seq x y z
N MET A 1 -1.42 21.24 14.41
CA MET A 1 -1.70 19.80 14.66
C MET A 1 -2.77 19.22 13.75
N ARG A 2 -3.90 19.90 13.47
CA ARG A 2 -4.92 19.42 12.51
C ARG A 2 -4.35 19.17 11.11
N GLU A 3 -3.75 20.21 10.54
CA GLU A 3 -3.19 20.20 9.19
C GLU A 3 -2.08 19.17 9.03
N LEU A 4 -1.25 19.00 10.07
CA LEU A 4 -0.22 17.96 10.10
C LEU A 4 -0.84 16.55 10.08
N GLY A 5 -1.91 16.32 10.85
CA GLY A 5 -2.65 15.05 10.83
C GLY A 5 -3.28 14.77 9.47
N GLU A 6 -3.93 15.76 8.87
CA GLU A 6 -4.54 15.66 7.53
C GLU A 6 -3.48 15.41 6.45
N PHE A 7 -2.36 16.13 6.49
CA PHE A 7 -1.22 15.92 5.61
C PHE A 7 -0.68 14.50 5.72
N LEU A 8 -0.41 14.01 6.94
CA LEU A 8 0.10 12.66 7.16
C LEU A 8 -0.90 11.59 6.69
N GLY A 9 -2.21 11.83 6.85
CA GLY A 9 -3.25 10.95 6.34
C GLY A 9 -3.20 10.82 4.82
N TRP A 10 -3.23 11.94 4.09
CA TRP A 10 -3.13 11.95 2.63
C TRP A 10 -1.77 11.42 2.14
N PHE A 11 -0.69 11.76 2.84
CA PHE A 11 0.65 11.23 2.57
C PHE A 11 0.66 9.70 2.63
N THR A 12 0.07 9.11 3.67
CA THR A 12 -0.12 7.65 3.77
C THR A 12 -0.92 7.09 2.62
N VAL A 13 -2.05 7.71 2.26
CA VAL A 13 -2.92 7.24 1.17
C VAL A 13 -2.17 7.21 -0.16
N VAL A 14 -1.40 8.26 -0.48
CA VAL A 14 -0.61 8.34 -1.73
C VAL A 14 0.43 7.22 -1.79
N PHE A 15 1.25 7.06 -0.76
CA PHE A 15 2.30 6.04 -0.75
C PHE A 15 1.74 4.62 -0.67
N PHE A 16 0.63 4.42 0.05
CA PHE A 16 -0.06 3.15 0.06
C PHE A 16 -0.60 2.81 -1.33
N SER A 17 -1.21 3.77 -2.02
CA SER A 17 -1.71 3.60 -3.39
C SER A 17 -0.59 3.21 -4.36
N LEU A 18 0.55 3.91 -4.31
CA LEU A 18 1.73 3.56 -5.11
C LEU A 18 2.25 2.15 -4.81
N SER A 19 2.22 1.73 -3.54
CA SER A 19 2.57 0.36 -3.15
C SER A 19 1.56 -0.65 -3.69
N PHE A 20 0.26 -0.36 -3.57
CA PHE A 20 -0.85 -1.21 -3.99
C PHE A 20 -0.94 -1.37 -5.52
N LEU A 21 -0.39 -0.45 -6.30
CA LEU A 21 -0.29 -0.58 -7.76
C LEU A 21 0.58 -1.77 -8.19
N ASN A 22 1.50 -2.27 -7.37
CA ASN A 22 2.40 -3.36 -7.74
C ASN A 22 1.70 -4.64 -8.25
N PRO A 23 0.74 -5.25 -7.50
CA PRO A 23 -0.04 -6.37 -8.03
C PRO A 23 -0.84 -6.01 -9.29
N VAL A 24 -1.38 -4.79 -9.40
CA VAL A 24 -2.14 -4.32 -10.57
C VAL A 24 -1.24 -4.25 -11.81
N VAL A 25 -0.09 -3.61 -11.71
CA VAL A 25 0.90 -3.50 -12.78
C VAL A 25 1.38 -4.87 -13.23
N LYS A 26 1.63 -5.80 -12.29
CA LYS A 26 2.00 -7.18 -12.62
C LYS A 26 0.88 -7.92 -13.35
N TYR A 27 -0.36 -7.69 -12.98
CA TYR A 27 -1.52 -8.26 -13.67
C TYR A 27 -1.62 -7.70 -15.09
N VAL A 28 -1.56 -6.37 -15.26
CA VAL A 28 -1.60 -5.71 -16.58
C VAL A 28 -0.46 -6.21 -17.47
N GLN A 29 0.76 -6.33 -16.94
CA GLN A 29 1.90 -6.86 -17.69
C GLN A 29 1.66 -8.31 -18.13
N LYS A 30 1.08 -9.16 -17.27
CA LYS A 30 0.79 -10.56 -17.60
C LYS A 30 -0.28 -10.67 -18.70
N THR A 31 -1.32 -9.84 -18.63
CA THR A 31 -2.50 -9.92 -19.52
C THR A 31 -2.27 -9.18 -20.84
N PHE A 32 -1.73 -7.95 -20.79
CA PHE A 32 -1.65 -7.04 -21.93
C PHE A 32 -0.22 -6.73 -22.38
N GLY A 33 0.80 -7.24 -21.69
CA GLY A 33 2.21 -6.92 -21.96
C GLY A 33 2.62 -7.16 -23.41
N LYS A 34 2.14 -8.23 -24.05
CA LYS A 34 2.44 -8.51 -25.46
C LYS A 34 1.88 -7.43 -26.40
N THR A 35 0.71 -6.88 -26.10
CA THR A 35 0.08 -5.81 -26.89
C THR A 35 0.74 -4.46 -26.64
N LEU A 36 1.05 -4.17 -25.37
CA LEU A 36 1.70 -2.92 -24.96
C LEU A 36 3.12 -2.81 -25.51
N LEU A 37 3.88 -3.91 -25.53
CA LEU A 37 5.27 -3.93 -25.99
C LEU A 37 5.41 -3.94 -27.52
N LYS A 38 4.33 -4.22 -28.28
CA LYS A 38 4.31 -4.09 -29.75
C LYS A 38 4.23 -2.64 -30.22
N LYS A 39 3.67 -1.75 -29.40
CA LYS A 39 3.57 -0.31 -29.72
C LYS A 39 4.82 0.39 -29.22
N GLU A 40 5.73 0.76 -30.12
CA GLU A 40 7.02 1.41 -29.76
C GLU A 40 6.82 2.70 -28.94
N THR A 41 5.73 3.44 -29.17
CA THR A 41 5.37 4.64 -28.40
C THR A 41 5.02 4.36 -26.93
N LEU A 42 4.46 3.18 -26.62
CA LEU A 42 4.04 2.80 -25.27
C LEU A 42 5.06 1.91 -24.56
N LYS A 43 5.92 1.23 -25.31
CA LYS A 43 6.91 0.28 -24.79
C LYS A 43 7.83 0.90 -23.74
N LYS A 44 8.52 2.01 -24.08
CA LYS A 44 9.46 2.66 -23.15
C LYS A 44 8.76 3.27 -21.92
N PRO A 45 7.68 4.07 -22.05
CA PRO A 45 6.97 4.60 -20.88
C PRO A 45 6.43 3.49 -19.96
N TRP A 46 5.83 2.44 -20.53
CA TRP A 46 5.29 1.33 -19.76
C TRP A 46 6.37 0.58 -18.98
N GLN A 47 7.52 0.26 -19.62
CA GLN A 47 8.63 -0.40 -18.94
C GLN A 47 9.21 0.46 -17.81
N MET A 48 9.33 1.78 -18.03
CA MET A 48 9.81 2.71 -17.00
C MET A 48 8.85 2.77 -15.81
N PHE A 49 7.54 2.93 -16.08
CA PHE A 49 6.50 2.94 -15.06
C PHE A 49 6.46 1.63 -14.27
N MET A 50 6.45 0.49 -14.96
CA MET A 50 6.48 -0.82 -14.32
C MET A 50 7.72 -0.99 -13.44
N LYS A 51 8.90 -0.62 -13.95
CA LYS A 51 10.15 -0.70 -13.18
C LYS A 51 10.09 0.19 -11.94
N PHE A 52 9.56 1.41 -12.06
CA PHE A 52 9.41 2.34 -10.95
C PHE A 52 8.50 1.77 -9.86
N ILE A 53 7.31 1.28 -10.20
CA ILE A 53 6.36 0.72 -9.23
C ILE A 53 6.91 -0.55 -8.59
N VAL A 54 7.41 -1.51 -9.38
CA VAL A 54 7.87 -2.80 -8.87
C VAL A 54 9.14 -2.67 -8.02
N LYS A 55 10.09 -1.82 -8.42
CA LYS A 55 11.35 -1.61 -7.68
C LYS A 55 11.11 -0.90 -6.36
N ASN A 56 10.23 0.11 -6.35
CA ASN A 56 10.01 0.95 -5.17
C ASN A 56 8.85 0.50 -4.28
N HIS A 57 8.07 -0.53 -4.65
CA HIS A 57 6.93 -1.05 -3.88
C HIS A 57 7.20 -1.21 -2.37
N ARG A 58 8.37 -1.77 -2.00
CA ARG A 58 8.76 -1.94 -0.59
C ARG A 58 8.99 -0.60 0.11
N LEU A 59 9.66 0.33 -0.57
CA LEU A 59 9.91 1.68 -0.05
C LEU A 59 8.59 2.44 0.12
N PHE A 60 7.69 2.37 -0.87
CA PHE A 60 6.37 2.99 -0.78
C PHE A 60 5.54 2.42 0.38
N GLY A 61 5.55 1.10 0.56
CA GLY A 61 4.88 0.46 1.69
C GLY A 61 5.45 0.90 3.04
N LEU A 62 6.79 1.02 3.15
CA LEU A 62 7.44 1.50 4.37
C LEU A 62 7.10 2.96 4.68
N ILE A 63 7.16 3.84 3.67
CA ILE A 63 6.80 5.26 3.81
C ILE A 63 5.33 5.40 4.21
N ALA A 64 4.43 4.62 3.61
CA ALA A 64 3.01 4.61 3.98
C ALA A 64 2.80 4.18 5.44
N ALA A 65 3.51 3.13 5.89
CA ALA A 65 3.44 2.66 7.27
C ALA A 65 3.96 3.71 8.26
N LEU A 66 5.09 4.36 7.98
CA LEU A 66 5.63 5.44 8.81
C LEU A 66 4.67 6.64 8.86
N GLY A 67 4.11 7.03 7.71
CA GLY A 67 3.08 8.06 7.64
C GLY A 67 1.85 7.70 8.48
N ALA A 68 1.41 6.43 8.45
CA ALA A 68 0.23 5.97 9.17
C ALA A 68 0.46 6.02 10.69
N VAL A 69 1.64 5.60 11.15
CA VAL A 69 2.05 5.73 12.55
C VAL A 69 2.10 7.20 12.96
N GLY A 70 2.69 8.08 12.15
CA GLY A 70 2.71 9.51 12.42
C GLY A 70 1.31 10.12 12.50
N HIS A 71 0.45 9.81 11.53
CA HIS A 71 -0.95 10.23 11.50
C HIS A 71 -1.69 9.77 12.76
N PHE A 72 -1.54 8.50 13.14
CA PHE A 72 -2.15 7.94 14.35
C PHE A 72 -1.69 8.66 15.62
N LEU A 73 -0.37 8.89 15.78
CA LEU A 73 0.17 9.58 16.97
C LEU A 73 -0.36 11.01 17.09
N VAL A 74 -0.39 11.76 15.98
CA VAL A 74 -0.90 13.13 15.95
C VAL A 74 -2.40 13.17 16.24
N GLN A 75 -3.20 12.31 15.61
CA GLN A 75 -4.65 12.29 15.83
C GLN A 75 -5.03 11.80 17.23
N TYR A 76 -4.36 10.75 17.72
CA TYR A 76 -4.58 10.21 19.06
C TYR A 76 -4.30 11.24 20.15
N SER A 77 -3.22 12.03 20.01
CA SER A 77 -2.87 13.08 20.97
C SER A 77 -3.93 14.18 21.10
N ARG A 78 -4.81 14.32 20.11
CA ARG A 78 -5.80 15.40 20.05
C ARG A 78 -7.24 14.95 20.27
N TRP A 79 -7.64 13.83 19.65
CA TRP A 79 -9.03 13.36 19.65
C TRP A 79 -9.20 12.03 20.41
N GLY A 80 -8.11 11.46 20.92
CA GLY A 80 -8.13 10.18 21.61
C GLY A 80 -8.37 9.01 20.66
N PHE A 81 -8.98 7.94 21.19
CA PHE A 81 -9.16 6.70 20.47
C PHE A 81 -10.40 6.74 19.56
N VAL A 82 -10.16 6.66 18.24
CA VAL A 82 -11.22 6.54 17.24
C VAL A 82 -11.11 5.17 16.56
N LEU A 83 -12.12 4.33 16.76
CA LEU A 83 -12.12 2.94 16.29
C LEU A 83 -11.90 2.84 14.77
N SER A 84 -12.50 3.74 14.00
CA SER A 84 -12.39 3.74 12.53
C SER A 84 -10.97 4.00 12.03
N GLY A 85 -10.13 4.70 12.78
CA GLY A 85 -8.72 4.94 12.45
C GLY A 85 -7.77 3.85 12.95
N VAL A 86 -8.16 3.15 14.02
CA VAL A 86 -7.34 2.09 14.64
C VAL A 86 -7.29 0.85 13.75
N VAL A 87 -8.43 0.46 13.16
CA VAL A 87 -8.50 -0.69 12.24
C VAL A 87 -7.51 -0.57 11.07
N PRO A 88 -7.51 0.50 10.25
CA PRO A 88 -6.55 0.64 9.16
C PRO A 88 -5.10 0.78 9.66
N ALA A 89 -4.85 1.39 10.83
CA ALA A 89 -3.50 1.46 11.41
C ALA A 89 -2.95 0.06 11.75
N VAL A 90 -3.75 -0.79 12.39
CA VAL A 90 -3.38 -2.18 12.72
C VAL A 90 -3.15 -2.98 11.43
N LEU A 91 -4.04 -2.86 10.44
CA LEU A 91 -3.88 -3.54 9.15
C LEU A 91 -2.60 -3.10 8.41
N MET A 92 -2.23 -1.82 8.49
CA MET A 92 -1.00 -1.30 7.89
C MET A 92 0.24 -1.90 8.56
N LEU A 93 0.27 -2.00 9.89
CA LEU A 93 1.36 -2.64 10.63
C LEU A 93 1.47 -4.12 10.30
N LEU A 94 0.34 -4.84 10.29
CA LEU A 94 0.29 -6.25 9.87
C LEU A 94 0.78 -6.43 8.44
N GLN A 95 0.43 -5.51 7.54
CA GLN A 95 0.88 -5.57 6.16
C GLN A 95 2.40 -5.39 6.03
N GLY A 96 2.97 -4.43 6.76
CA GLY A 96 4.42 -4.23 6.84
C GLY A 96 5.13 -5.48 7.37
N ALA A 97 4.62 -6.05 8.46
CA ALA A 97 5.14 -7.28 9.06
C ALA A 97 5.08 -8.47 8.08
N LEU A 98 3.94 -8.69 7.42
CA LEU A 98 3.80 -9.73 6.41
C LEU A 98 4.74 -9.52 5.22
N GLY A 99 4.90 -8.28 4.76
CA GLY A 99 5.85 -7.94 3.69
C GLY A 99 7.29 -8.32 4.07
N TYR A 100 7.69 -8.05 5.32
CA TYR A 100 8.97 -8.47 5.86
C TYR A 100 9.09 -10.00 5.96
N LEU A 101 8.09 -10.68 6.52
CA LEU A 101 8.06 -12.15 6.65
C LEU A 101 8.15 -12.84 5.29
N VAL A 102 7.40 -12.37 4.28
CA VAL A 102 7.47 -12.86 2.89
C VAL A 102 8.89 -12.72 2.32
N SER A 103 9.62 -11.67 2.70
CA SER A 103 10.99 -11.45 2.21
C SER A 103 11.99 -12.44 2.78
N LYS A 104 11.72 -13.00 3.97
CA LYS A 104 12.55 -13.99 4.68
C LYS A 104 12.02 -15.42 4.55
N ALA A 105 10.81 -15.61 4.04
CA ALA A 105 10.14 -16.91 3.99
C ALA A 105 10.81 -17.91 3.03
N LYS A 106 10.82 -19.18 3.45
CA LYS A 106 11.19 -20.34 2.62
C LYS A 106 10.15 -20.55 1.51
N LYS A 107 10.52 -21.23 0.43
CA LYS A 107 9.65 -21.45 -0.75
C LYS A 107 8.26 -22.03 -0.40
N GLU A 108 8.23 -22.95 0.57
CA GLU A 108 7.01 -23.65 1.01
C GLU A 108 6.00 -22.70 1.67
N THR A 109 6.44 -21.87 2.62
CA THR A 109 5.56 -20.93 3.35
C THR A 109 5.32 -19.63 2.60
N LYS A 110 6.20 -19.28 1.64
CA LYS A 110 6.13 -18.03 0.88
C LYS A 110 4.83 -17.88 0.08
N LYS A 111 4.30 -18.96 -0.49
CA LYS A 111 3.03 -18.90 -1.25
C LYS A 111 1.87 -18.49 -0.36
N THR A 112 1.74 -19.12 0.81
CA THR A 112 0.69 -18.81 1.79
C THR A 112 0.82 -17.40 2.33
N LEU A 113 2.03 -16.98 2.74
CA LEU A 113 2.26 -15.62 3.24
C LEU A 113 1.97 -14.55 2.18
N LEU A 114 2.30 -14.81 0.91
CA LEU A 114 1.95 -13.92 -0.20
C LEU A 114 0.43 -13.82 -0.42
N LEU A 115 -0.31 -14.91 -0.23
CA LEU A 115 -1.77 -14.88 -0.32
C LEU A 115 -2.35 -14.01 0.79
N VAL A 116 -1.93 -14.23 2.04
CA VAL A 116 -2.39 -13.45 3.20
C VAL A 116 -2.03 -11.96 3.02
N HIS A 117 -0.80 -11.65 2.61
CA HIS A 117 -0.37 -10.28 2.33
C HIS A 117 -1.24 -9.58 1.29
N LYS A 118 -1.68 -10.29 0.24
CA LYS A 118 -2.60 -9.73 -0.77
C LYS A 118 -4.00 -9.52 -0.22
N ILE A 119 -4.53 -10.47 0.56
CA ILE A 119 -5.86 -10.36 1.17
C ILE A 119 -5.89 -9.16 2.12
N ILE A 120 -4.87 -9.02 3.00
CA ILE A 120 -4.76 -7.86 3.89
C ILE A 120 -4.63 -6.55 3.11
N ALA A 121 -3.94 -6.55 1.96
CA ALA A 121 -3.88 -5.36 1.10
C ALA A 121 -5.28 -4.89 0.67
N VAL A 122 -6.14 -5.82 0.26
CA VAL A 122 -7.51 -5.52 -0.18
C VAL A 122 -8.38 -5.08 0.99
N LEU A 123 -8.30 -5.76 2.14
CA LEU A 123 -9.01 -5.36 3.36
C LEU A 123 -8.60 -3.96 3.82
N MET A 124 -7.33 -3.60 3.66
CA MET A 124 -6.84 -2.26 4.00
C MET A 124 -7.38 -1.18 3.08
N VAL A 125 -7.57 -1.45 1.77
CA VAL A 125 -8.27 -0.51 0.87
C VAL A 125 -9.69 -0.24 1.38
N LEU A 126 -10.42 -1.29 1.76
CA LEU A 126 -11.77 -1.15 2.31
C LEU A 126 -11.78 -0.37 3.63
N ALA A 127 -10.87 -0.69 4.55
CA ALA A 127 -10.78 -0.03 5.85
C ALA A 127 -10.39 1.46 5.74
N ILE A 128 -9.47 1.80 4.84
CA ILE A 128 -9.12 3.20 4.55
C ILE A 128 -10.34 3.92 3.94
N GLY A 129 -11.03 3.29 2.98
CA GLY A 129 -12.23 3.87 2.37
C GLY A 129 -13.33 4.15 3.39
N THR A 130 -13.64 3.22 4.28
CA THR A 130 -14.64 3.42 5.33
C THR A 130 -14.22 4.50 6.34
N HIS A 131 -12.94 4.55 6.71
CA HIS A 131 -12.42 5.59 7.59
C HIS A 131 -12.55 6.99 6.96
N LEU A 132 -12.22 7.12 5.66
CA LEU A 132 -12.38 8.38 4.93
C LEU A 132 -13.83 8.84 4.84
N ILE A 133 -14.79 7.93 4.67
CA ILE A 133 -16.23 8.29 4.64
C ILE A 133 -16.73 8.72 6.03
N GLN A 134 -16.18 8.15 7.10
CA GLN A 134 -16.61 8.46 8.47
C GLN A 134 -15.96 9.73 9.05
N MET A 135 -14.83 10.17 8.48
CA MET A 135 -14.02 11.27 9.02
C MET A 135 -13.84 12.43 8.04
N GLY A 136 -14.23 12.26 6.77
CA GLY A 136 -14.31 13.31 5.76
C GLY A 136 -15.66 14.01 5.79
#